data_AF-A0A090T8B3-F1
#
_entry.id   AF-A0A090T8B3-F1
#
_cell.length_a   1.000
_cell.length_b   1.000
_cell.length_c   1.000
_cell.angle_alpha   90.00
_cell.angle_beta   90.00
_cell.angle_gamma   90.00
#
_symmetry.space_group_name_H-M   'P 1'
#
loop_
_entity.id
_entity.type
_entity.pdbx_description
1 polymer ?
#
loop_
_entity_poly.entity_id
_entity_poly.type
_entity_poly.pdbx_seq_one_letter_code
_entity_poly.pdbx_strand_id
1 'polypeptide(L)'
;MLTGWFDYLGRLAQLDFGLTKAGVPITEELASVLPATLELCFAAFTISVFIGIPAGTIAGMRKGKWLDNVISFSSMVGYAAPLFWIALLMIMYFSLNYQWFPVAGRYDLLYEIDHVTGFALIDASCLMARTAKKRCKALLSI
;
A
#
# COMPACT_ATOMS: atom_id res chain seq x y z
N MET A 1 -39.49 1.39 -6.01
CA MET A 1 -38.05 1.68 -6.20
C MET A 1 -37.56 2.80 -5.29
N LEU A 2 -38.26 3.94 -5.23
CA LEU A 2 -37.88 5.06 -4.34
C LEU A 2 -37.96 4.74 -2.83
N THR A 3 -38.96 3.96 -2.39
CA THR A 3 -39.13 3.57 -0.97
C THR A 3 -37.92 2.81 -0.41
N GLY A 4 -37.39 1.83 -1.17
CA GLY A 4 -36.20 1.09 -0.75
C GLY A 4 -34.92 1.91 -0.68
N TRP A 5 -34.83 3.00 -1.46
CA TRP A 5 -33.69 3.91 -1.41
C TRP A 5 -33.70 4.76 -0.13
N PHE A 6 -34.88 5.22 0.31
CA PHE A 6 -35.02 5.93 1.59
C PHE A 6 -34.74 5.03 2.79
N ASP A 7 -35.19 3.77 2.75
CA ASP A 7 -34.84 2.78 3.79
C ASP A 7 -33.34 2.49 3.83
N TYR A 8 -32.69 2.38 2.67
CA TYR A 8 -31.23 2.22 2.58
C TYR A 8 -30.48 3.42 3.18
N LEU A 9 -30.91 4.65 2.87
CA LEU A 9 -30.32 5.85 3.45
C LEU A 9 -30.52 5.93 4.97
N GLY A 10 -31.69 5.52 5.47
CA GLY A 10 -31.95 5.44 6.91
C GLY A 10 -31.01 4.48 7.62
N ARG A 11 -30.75 3.31 7.01
CA ARG A 11 -29.77 2.32 7.51
C ARG A 11 -28.34 2.83 7.42
N LEU A 12 -27.98 3.52 6.34
CA LEU A 12 -26.65 4.12 6.18
C LEU A 12 -26.34 5.15 7.27
N ALA A 13 -27.34 5.97 7.64
CA ALA A 13 -27.22 6.95 8.72
C ALA A 13 -27.01 6.29 10.10
N GLN A 14 -27.42 5.03 10.24
CA GLN A 14 -27.20 4.19 11.43
C GLN A 14 -25.89 3.37 11.34
N LEU A 15 -25.06 3.62 10.31
CA LEU A 15 -23.83 2.87 10.01
C LEU A 15 -24.07 1.39 9.69
N ASP A 16 -25.29 1.02 9.30
CA ASP A 16 -25.61 -0.32 8.81
C ASP A 16 -25.44 -0.36 7.29
N PHE A 17 -24.31 -0.91 6.87
CA PHE A 17 -23.97 -1.08 5.45
C PHE A 17 -24.63 -2.32 4.81
N GLY A 18 -25.31 -3.15 5.60
CA GLY A 18 -25.92 -4.39 5.16
C GLY A 18 -24.97 -5.58 5.08
N LEU A 19 -25.44 -6.63 4.39
CA LEU A 19 -24.76 -7.92 4.28
C LEU A 19 -24.10 -8.09 2.91
N THR A 20 -22.97 -8.80 2.90
CA THR A 20 -22.25 -9.21 1.69
C THR A 20 -23.05 -10.30 0.95
N LYS A 21 -22.61 -10.66 -0.26
CA LYS A 21 -23.19 -11.79 -1.01
C LYS A 21 -23.09 -13.12 -0.25
N ALA A 22 -22.19 -13.22 0.73
CA ALA A 22 -21.99 -14.38 1.58
C ALA A 22 -22.75 -14.31 2.92
N GLY A 23 -23.53 -13.24 3.17
CA GLY A 23 -24.34 -13.09 4.38
C GLY A 23 -23.60 -12.55 5.60
N VAL A 24 -22.36 -12.07 5.44
CA VAL A 24 -21.55 -11.47 6.51
C VAL A 24 -21.78 -9.95 6.54
N PRO A 25 -21.74 -9.27 7.71
CA PRO A 25 -21.80 -7.81 7.75
C PRO A 25 -20.65 -7.17 6.97
N ILE A 26 -20.96 -6.21 6.08
CA ILE A 26 -19.93 -5.50 5.28
C ILE A 26 -18.94 -4.74 6.18
N THR A 27 -19.39 -4.28 7.35
CA THR A 27 -18.55 -3.60 8.34
C THR A 27 -17.37 -4.45 8.81
N GLU A 28 -17.58 -5.75 9.01
CA GLU A 28 -16.53 -6.68 9.45
C GLU A 28 -15.51 -6.93 8.34
N GLU A 29 -15.98 -7.13 7.11
CA GLU A 29 -15.11 -7.31 5.95
C GLU A 29 -14.28 -6.05 5.68
N LEU A 30 -14.91 -4.88 5.75
CA LEU A 30 -14.24 -3.60 5.59
C LEU A 30 -13.19 -3.37 6.69
N ALA A 31 -13.53 -3.66 7.95
CA ALA A 31 -12.60 -3.53 9.08
C ALA A 31 -11.34 -4.40 8.92
N SER A 32 -11.43 -5.53 8.20
CA SER A 32 -10.29 -6.41 7.93
C SER A 32 -9.30 -5.84 6.89
N VAL A 33 -9.78 -5.09 5.90
CA VAL A 33 -8.96 -4.55 4.79
C VAL A 33 -8.53 -3.09 5.00
N LEU A 34 -9.26 -2.34 5.82
CA LEU A 34 -8.98 -0.93 6.10
C LEU A 34 -7.58 -0.69 6.67
N PRO A 35 -7.07 -1.44 7.67
CA PRO A 35 -5.75 -1.20 8.24
C PRO A 35 -4.63 -1.27 7.19
N ALA A 36 -4.69 -2.26 6.30
CA ALA A 36 -3.70 -2.43 5.24
C ALA A 36 -3.74 -1.30 4.22
N THR A 37 -4.94 -0.81 3.87
CA THR A 37 -5.09 0.31 2.93
C THR A 37 -4.57 1.61 3.53
N LEU A 38 -4.90 1.89 4.79
CA LEU A 38 -4.42 3.07 5.50
C LEU A 38 -2.91 3.11 5.60
N GLU A 39 -2.30 1.97 5.91
CA GLU A 39 -0.85 1.82 5.97
C GLU A 39 -0.20 2.11 4.62
N LEU A 40 -0.74 1.54 3.54
CA LEU A 40 -0.23 1.75 2.18
C LEU A 40 -0.35 3.23 1.77
N CYS A 41 -1.49 3.85 2.04
CA CYS A 41 -1.71 5.27 1.77
C CYS A 41 -0.76 6.15 2.56
N PHE A 42 -0.55 5.86 3.85
CA PHE A 42 0.32 6.65 4.71
C PHE A 42 1.80 6.53 4.29
N ALA A 43 2.25 5.32 3.95
CA ALA A 43 3.60 5.08 3.43
C ALA A 43 3.82 5.83 2.11
N ALA A 44 2.90 5.70 1.16
CA ALA A 44 2.97 6.39 -0.13
C ALA A 44 2.96 7.92 0.04
N PHE A 45 2.09 8.44 0.92
CA PHE A 45 2.00 9.86 1.23
C PHE A 45 3.30 10.40 1.83
N THR A 46 3.87 9.67 2.79
CA THR A 46 5.14 10.04 3.43
C THR A 46 6.25 10.15 2.38
N ILE A 47 6.43 9.12 1.54
CA ILE A 47 7.43 9.12 0.47
C ILE A 47 7.19 10.28 -0.50
N SER A 48 5.94 10.52 -0.90
CA SER A 48 5.56 11.61 -1.80
C SER A 48 5.91 12.99 -1.21
N VAL A 49 5.65 13.22 0.07
CA VAL A 49 5.99 14.47 0.75
C VAL A 49 7.51 14.66 0.82
N PHE A 50 8.25 13.62 1.23
CA PHE A 50 9.69 13.70 1.41
C PHE A 50 10.48 13.83 0.12
N ILE A 51 9.97 13.31 -1.01
CA ILE A 51 10.66 13.39 -2.30
C ILE A 51 10.06 14.52 -3.16
N GLY A 52 8.75 14.60 -3.24
CA GLY A 52 8.01 15.52 -4.11
C GLY A 52 8.18 16.98 -3.71
N ILE A 53 8.08 17.31 -2.41
CA ILE A 53 8.25 18.70 -1.95
C ILE A 53 9.65 19.24 -2.23
N PRO A 54 10.76 18.57 -1.83
CA PRO A 54 12.08 19.10 -2.12
C PRO A 54 12.40 19.10 -3.62
N ALA A 55 11.99 18.08 -4.38
CA ALA A 55 12.18 18.08 -5.83
C ALA A 55 11.45 19.27 -6.49
N GLY A 56 10.20 19.52 -6.13
CA GLY A 56 9.44 20.67 -6.63
C GLY A 56 10.02 22.01 -6.19
N THR A 57 10.49 22.11 -4.94
CA THR A 57 11.12 23.32 -4.41
C THR A 57 12.42 23.64 -5.15
N ILE A 58 13.25 22.63 -5.41
CA ILE A 58 14.51 22.79 -6.16
C ILE A 58 14.25 23.23 -7.61
N ALA A 59 13.24 22.66 -8.26
CA ALA A 59 12.84 23.08 -9.61
C ALA A 59 12.40 24.55 -9.62
N GLY A 60 11.55 24.96 -8.67
CA GLY A 60 11.08 26.34 -8.53
C GLY A 60 12.19 27.35 -8.22
N MET A 61 13.15 27.00 -7.35
CA MET A 61 14.28 27.88 -6.99
C MET A 61 15.31 28.01 -8.12
N ARG A 62 15.49 26.98 -8.95
CA ARG A 62 16.48 26.95 -10.04
C ARG A 62 15.82 27.05 -11.42
N LYS A 63 14.74 27.82 -11.50
CA LYS A 63 13.96 28.03 -12.74
C LYS A 63 14.86 28.38 -13.92
N GLY A 64 14.73 27.63 -15.02
CA GLY A 64 15.51 27.83 -16.25
C GLY A 64 16.91 27.21 -16.27
N LYS A 65 17.35 26.51 -15.20
CA LYS A 65 18.57 25.68 -15.23
C LYS A 65 18.25 24.25 -15.68
N TRP A 66 19.27 23.49 -16.08
CA TRP A 66 19.10 22.09 -16.52
C TRP A 66 18.34 21.21 -15.51
N LEU A 67 18.55 21.44 -14.21
CA LEU A 67 17.82 20.75 -13.13
C LEU A 67 16.29 20.95 -13.19
N ASP A 68 15.82 22.16 -13.48
CA ASP A 68 14.40 22.47 -13.63
C ASP A 68 13.80 21.75 -14.85
N ASN A 69 14.54 21.74 -15.97
CA ASN A 69 14.13 21.02 -17.18
C ASN A 69 14.04 19.50 -16.96
N VAL A 70 14.99 18.90 -16.24
CA VAL A 70 14.97 17.45 -15.95
C VAL A 70 13.78 17.08 -15.06
N ILE A 71 13.53 17.85 -13.99
CA ILE A 71 12.42 17.59 -13.07
C ILE A 71 11.08 17.77 -13.79
N SER A 72 10.92 18.85 -14.55
CA SER A 72 9.72 19.11 -15.33
C SER A 72 9.48 18.05 -16.42
N PHE A 73 10.53 17.64 -17.14
CA PHE A 73 10.45 16.58 -18.14
C PHE A 73 10.04 15.24 -17.52
N SER A 74 10.68 14.84 -16.42
CA SER A 74 10.35 13.59 -15.72
C SER A 74 8.90 13.58 -15.22
N SER A 75 8.41 14.72 -14.73
CA SER A 75 7.02 14.88 -14.28
C SER A 75 6.04 14.75 -15.46
N MET A 76 6.37 15.34 -16.61
CA MET A 76 5.56 15.28 -17.82
C MET A 76 5.50 13.87 -18.40
N VAL A 77 6.63 13.14 -18.42
CA VAL A 77 6.69 11.73 -18.85
C VAL A 77 5.85 10.85 -17.92
N GLY A 78 5.98 11.03 -16.60
CA GLY A 78 5.21 10.29 -15.62
C GLY A 78 3.70 10.51 -15.74
N TYR A 79 3.27 11.71 -16.11
CA TYR A 79 1.86 12.03 -16.32
C TYR A 79 1.32 11.56 -17.68
N ALA A 80 2.15 11.53 -18.72
CA ALA A 80 1.72 11.15 -20.07
C ALA A 80 1.57 9.63 -20.25
N ALA A 81 2.31 8.83 -19.49
CA ALA A 81 2.25 7.37 -19.60
C ALA A 81 1.01 6.79 -18.90
N PRO A 82 0.33 5.78 -19.48
CA PRO A 82 -0.72 5.06 -18.78
C PRO A 82 -0.20 4.39 -17.51
N LEU A 83 -0.88 4.61 -16.38
CA LEU A 83 -0.44 4.12 -15.06
C LEU A 83 -0.22 2.59 -15.04
N PHE A 84 -1.07 1.85 -15.72
CA PHE A 84 -0.96 0.40 -15.89
C PHE A 84 0.38 -0.03 -16.51
N TRP A 85 0.83 0.70 -17.54
CA TRP A 85 2.05 0.35 -18.26
C TRP A 85 3.29 0.55 -17.38
N ILE A 86 3.33 1.67 -16.65
CA ILE A 86 4.40 1.95 -15.66
C ILE A 86 4.39 0.91 -14.55
N ALA A 87 3.22 0.53 -14.03
CA ALA A 87 3.10 -0.50 -13.01
C ALA A 87 3.64 -1.86 -13.49
N LEU A 88 3.29 -2.28 -14.72
CA LEU A 88 3.81 -3.51 -15.31
C LEU A 88 5.34 -3.50 -15.48
N LEU A 89 5.89 -2.40 -15.99
CA LEU A 89 7.35 -2.27 -16.15
C LEU A 89 8.06 -2.30 -14.80
N MET A 90 7.49 -1.66 -13.77
CA MET A 90 7.99 -1.69 -12.40
C MET A 90 7.98 -3.10 -11.83
N ILE A 91 6.87 -3.85 -11.98
CA ILE A 91 6.80 -5.25 -11.54
C ILE A 91 7.84 -6.09 -12.27
N MET A 92 7.96 -5.95 -13.60
CA MET A 92 8.93 -6.71 -14.38
C MET A 92 10.37 -6.42 -13.95
N TYR A 93 10.72 -5.17 -13.71
CA TYR A 93 12.07 -4.80 -13.33
C TYR A 93 12.38 -5.21 -11.88
N PHE A 94 11.54 -4.80 -10.92
CA PHE A 94 11.84 -5.01 -9.50
C PHE A 94 11.50 -6.41 -8.99
N SER A 95 10.43 -7.03 -9.51
CA SER A 95 10.00 -8.35 -9.05
C SER A 95 10.69 -9.48 -9.82
N LEU A 96 10.78 -9.40 -11.16
CA LEU A 96 11.38 -10.50 -11.93
C LEU A 96 12.91 -10.43 -12.03
N ASN A 97 13.50 -9.25 -12.25
CA ASN A 97 14.96 -9.16 -12.39
C ASN A 97 15.66 -9.07 -11.03
N TYR A 98 15.20 -8.17 -10.15
CA TYR A 98 15.84 -7.95 -8.85
C TYR A 98 15.26 -8.77 -7.71
N GLN A 99 14.05 -9.35 -7.89
CA GLN A 99 13.34 -10.11 -6.85
C GLN A 99 13.22 -9.36 -5.52
N TRP A 100 13.09 -8.04 -5.55
CA TRP A 100 12.92 -7.21 -4.36
C TRP A 100 11.52 -7.33 -3.76
N PHE A 101 10.51 -7.55 -4.60
CA PHE A 101 9.11 -7.64 -4.21
C PHE A 101 8.45 -8.88 -4.82
N PRO A 102 7.47 -9.51 -4.14
CA PRO A 102 6.70 -10.61 -4.72
C PRO A 102 5.86 -10.11 -5.90
N VAL A 103 5.68 -10.97 -6.92
CA VAL A 103 4.93 -10.62 -8.14
C VAL A 103 3.45 -10.39 -7.84
N ALA A 104 2.91 -11.17 -6.89
CA ALA A 104 1.51 -11.11 -6.48
C ALA A 104 1.35 -11.59 -5.03
N GLY A 105 0.28 -11.13 -4.38
CA GLY A 105 -0.01 -11.45 -2.98
C GLY A 105 0.56 -10.44 -1.99
N ARG A 106 -0.07 -10.35 -0.81
CA ARG A 106 0.39 -9.47 0.29
C ARG A 106 1.66 -10.02 0.96
N TYR A 107 1.84 -11.33 0.93
CA TYR A 107 2.98 -12.06 1.48
C TYR A 107 3.42 -13.16 0.52
N ASP A 108 4.67 -13.58 0.63
CA ASP A 108 5.17 -14.73 -0.13
C ASP A 108 4.56 -16.03 0.39
N LEU A 109 4.27 -16.98 -0.50
CA LEU A 109 3.58 -18.24 -0.16
C LEU A 109 4.36 -19.11 0.83
N LEU A 110 5.68 -18.92 0.95
CA LEU A 110 6.51 -19.62 1.94
C LEU A 110 6.38 -19.06 3.37
N TYR A 111 5.71 -17.92 3.55
CA TYR A 111 5.68 -17.22 4.84
C TYR A 111 4.24 -16.99 5.32
N GLU A 112 3.77 -17.87 6.20
CA GLU A 112 2.53 -17.66 6.96
C GLU A 112 2.77 -16.58 8.02
N ILE A 113 2.22 -15.39 7.77
CA ILE A 113 2.27 -14.27 8.72
C ILE A 113 0.97 -14.26 9.53
N ASP A 114 1.08 -14.52 10.84
CA ASP A 114 -0.03 -14.35 11.77
C ASP A 114 -0.51 -12.89 11.78
N HIS A 115 -1.79 -12.67 11.51
CA HIS A 115 -2.41 -11.34 11.53
C HIS A 115 -2.82 -10.98 12.96
N VAL A 116 -1.92 -10.30 13.69
CA VAL A 116 -2.18 -9.89 15.07
C VAL A 116 -2.75 -8.47 15.12
N THR A 117 -2.23 -7.57 14.28
CA THR A 117 -2.64 -6.15 14.27
C THR A 117 -3.37 -5.74 12.99
N GLY A 118 -3.28 -6.56 11.93
CA GLY A 118 -3.87 -6.24 10.62
C GLY A 118 -3.02 -5.28 9.78
N PHE A 119 -2.04 -4.62 10.40
CA PHE A 119 -1.01 -3.81 9.74
C PHE A 119 0.11 -4.70 9.20
N ALA A 120 0.31 -4.68 7.89
CA ALA A 120 1.23 -5.57 7.20
C ALA A 120 2.69 -5.30 7.59
N LEU A 121 3.12 -4.04 7.69
CA LEU A 121 4.48 -3.64 8.10
C LEU A 121 4.76 -3.99 9.57
N ILE A 122 3.76 -3.83 10.45
CA ILE A 122 3.91 -4.12 11.88
C ILE A 122 3.96 -5.62 12.10
N ASP A 123 3.06 -6.39 11.48
CA ASP A 123 3.04 -7.84 11.60
C ASP A 123 4.29 -8.47 10.93
N ALA A 124 4.76 -7.94 9.79
CA ALA A 124 6.00 -8.38 9.15
C ALA A 124 7.27 -8.08 9.98
N SER A 125 7.37 -6.88 10.57
CA SER A 125 8.50 -6.52 11.43
C SER A 125 8.51 -7.31 12.75
N CYS A 126 7.34 -7.53 13.35
CA CYS A 126 7.19 -8.37 14.54
C CYS A 126 7.59 -9.83 14.24
N LEU A 127 7.16 -10.36 13.11
CA LEU A 127 7.54 -11.71 12.68
C LEU A 127 9.03 -11.82 12.37
N MET A 128 9.64 -10.83 11.70
CA MET A 128 11.09 -10.78 11.48
C MET A 128 11.86 -10.79 12.81
N ALA A 129 11.41 -10.02 13.81
CA ALA A 129 12.00 -10.01 15.16
C ALA A 129 11.85 -11.37 15.87
N ARG A 130 10.70 -12.05 15.72
CA ARG A 130 10.46 -13.39 16.28
C ARG A 130 11.34 -14.46 15.61
N THR A 131 11.47 -14.43 14.28
CA THR A 131 12.31 -15.36 13.53
C THR A 131 13.79 -15.18 13.84
N ALA A 132 14.26 -13.93 13.96
CA ALA A 132 15.62 -13.63 14.40
C ALA A 132 15.90 -14.17 15.82
N LYS A 133 14.96 -13.99 16.76
CA LYS A 133 15.09 -14.49 18.13
C LYS A 133 15.03 -16.02 18.22
N LYS A 134 14.16 -16.68 17.44
CA LYS A 134 14.11 -18.15 17.34
C LYS A 134 15.40 -18.75 16.77
N ARG A 135 15.93 -18.16 15.68
CA ARG A 135 17.22 -18.58 15.10
C ARG A 135 18.38 -18.41 16.08
N CYS A 136 18.45 -17.28 16.78
CA CYS A 136 19.49 -17.03 17.78
C CYS A 136 19.43 -18.03 18.93
N LYS A 137 18.22 -18.36 19.43
CA LYS A 137 18.03 -19.36 20.48
C LYS A 137 18.38 -20.78 20.03
N ALA A 138 18.09 -21.14 18.77
CA ALA A 138 18.45 -22.44 18.20
C ALA A 138 19.97 -22.60 17.98
N LEU A 139 20.68 -21.51 17.69
CA LEU A 139 22.14 -21.50 17.56
C LEU A 139 22.87 -21.55 18.91
N LEU A 140 22.23 -21.08 19.99
CA LEU A 140 22.75 -21.12 21.36
C LEU A 140 22.43 -22.43 22.10
N SER A 141 21.64 -23.33 21.50
CA SER A 141 21.30 -24.66 22.04
C SER A 141 22.09 -25.80 21.40
N ILE A 142 23.13 -25.49 20.63
CA ILE A 142 24.14 -26.41 20.07
C ILE A 142 25.47 -26.09 20.77
#